data_AF-A0A1G4K8G3-F1
#
_entry.id   AF-A0A1G4K8G3-F1
#
_cell.length_a   1.000
_cell.length_b   1.000
_cell.length_c   1.000
_cell.angle_alpha   90.00
_cell.angle_beta   90.00
_cell.angle_gamma   90.00
#
_symmetry.space_group_name_H-M   'P 1'
#
loop_
_entity.id
_entity.type
_entity.pdbx_description
1 polymer ?
#
loop_
_entity_poly.entity_id
_entity_poly.type
_entity_poly.pdbx_seq_one_letter_code
_entity_poly.pdbx_strand_id
1 'polypeptide(L)'
;MENVLAHLIVEDRQTWKTLIFALGDASRRYFEEGLSSSPGVMSSVIATINSRRNIKVMFLSKLQYLYMFLNKFESARDEMEFNRLVIFGLDEILGYPIEEGLDSSQLRLAHLIFSVACRVEQTKSIEIQFVPSLPSSCEELDVLEQYWRELSSER
;
A
#
# COMPACT_ATOMS: atom_id res chain seq x y z
N MET A 1 7.45 8.63 -9.70
CA MET A 1 7.28 8.25 -8.28
C MET A 1 6.73 9.40 -7.41
N GLU A 2 6.95 10.68 -7.76
CA GLU A 2 6.51 11.85 -6.96
C GLU A 2 4.99 12.10 -6.85
N ASN A 3 4.14 11.32 -7.52
CA ASN A 3 2.73 11.68 -7.69
C ASN A 3 1.73 10.93 -6.80
N VAL A 4 2.09 9.80 -6.16
CA VAL A 4 1.07 9.00 -5.43
C VAL A 4 0.64 9.70 -4.14
N LEU A 5 1.60 10.17 -3.34
CA LEU A 5 1.30 11.00 -2.17
C LEU A 5 0.58 12.29 -2.56
N ALA A 6 1.03 12.95 -3.63
CA ALA A 6 0.40 14.17 -4.12
C ALA A 6 -1.06 13.91 -4.55
N HIS A 7 -1.33 12.82 -5.29
CA HIS A 7 -2.68 12.44 -5.68
C HIS A 7 -3.54 12.05 -4.46
N LEU A 8 -3.01 11.28 -3.50
CA LEU A 8 -3.72 10.92 -2.28
C LEU A 8 -4.05 12.13 -1.39
N ILE A 9 -3.21 13.16 -1.41
CA ILE A 9 -3.37 14.39 -0.62
C ILE A 9 -4.28 15.41 -1.33
N VAL A 10 -4.25 15.46 -2.66
CA VAL A 10 -5.00 16.39 -3.51
C VAL A 10 -6.39 15.86 -3.89
N GLU A 11 -6.61 14.54 -3.87
CA GLU A 11 -7.93 13.96 -4.12
C GLU A 11 -8.96 14.51 -3.12
N ASP A 12 -9.91 15.28 -3.65
CA ASP A 12 -10.93 16.10 -2.97
C ASP A 12 -12.01 15.27 -2.25
N ARG A 13 -11.73 14.00 -1.95
CA ARG A 13 -12.65 13.10 -1.23
C ARG A 13 -12.44 13.26 0.28
N GLN A 14 -12.95 14.37 0.83
CA GLN A 14 -12.83 14.77 2.25
C GLN A 14 -13.24 13.70 3.30
N THR A 15 -13.82 12.57 2.89
CA THR A 15 -14.28 11.47 3.76
C THR A 15 -13.40 10.21 3.71
N TRP A 16 -12.39 10.15 2.85
CA TRP A 16 -11.54 8.97 2.74
C TRP A 16 -10.49 8.95 3.85
N LYS A 17 -10.56 7.91 4.69
CA LYS A 17 -9.59 7.61 5.72
C LYS A 17 -8.66 6.54 5.19
N THR A 18 -7.42 6.93 4.91
CA THR A 18 -6.41 6.09 4.28
C THR A 18 -5.36 5.64 5.29
N LEU A 19 -5.08 4.34 5.32
CA LEU A 19 -3.92 3.79 6.03
C LEU A 19 -2.88 3.31 5.01
N ILE A 20 -1.68 3.86 5.09
CA ILE A 20 -0.55 3.52 4.24
C ILE A 20 0.40 2.62 5.01
N PHE A 21 0.69 1.43 4.49
CA PHE A 21 1.78 0.58 4.94
C PHE A 21 3.01 0.88 4.08
N ALA A 22 4.00 1.55 4.67
CA ALA A 22 5.29 1.79 4.04
C ALA A 22 6.23 0.63 4.42
N LEU A 23 6.63 -0.16 3.42
CA LEU A 23 7.37 -1.39 3.59
C LEU A 23 8.84 -1.21 3.22
N GLY A 24 9.75 -1.58 4.12
CA GLY A 24 11.18 -1.44 3.87
C GLY A 24 11.74 -0.05 4.22
N ASP A 25 13.06 0.08 4.09
CA ASP A 25 13.79 1.25 4.55
C ASP A 25 13.78 2.38 3.52
N ALA A 26 13.77 2.07 2.22
CA ALA A 26 13.69 3.07 1.16
C ALA A 26 12.31 3.75 1.18
N SER A 27 11.24 2.95 1.31
CA SER A 27 9.90 3.47 1.54
C SER A 27 9.83 4.36 2.78
N ARG A 28 10.40 3.93 3.91
CA ARG A 28 10.44 4.74 5.12
C ARG A 28 11.14 6.09 4.92
N ARG A 29 12.34 6.09 4.32
CA ARG A 29 13.09 7.32 4.02
C ARG A 29 12.30 8.23 3.09
N TYR A 30 11.65 7.67 2.06
CA TYR A 30 10.81 8.44 1.13
C TYR A 30 9.72 9.24 1.86
N PHE A 31 9.01 8.62 2.83
CA PHE A 31 8.00 9.35 3.60
C PHE A 31 8.63 10.31 4.62
N GLU A 32 9.68 9.92 5.35
CA GLU A 32 10.33 10.79 6.34
C GLU A 32 10.95 12.04 5.71
N GLU A 33 11.62 11.90 4.57
CA GLU A 33 12.25 12.99 3.82
C GLU A 33 11.20 13.76 3.00
N GLY A 34 10.29 13.07 2.30
CA GLY A 34 9.28 13.69 1.44
C GLY A 34 8.22 14.51 2.20
N LEU A 35 7.88 14.10 3.44
CA LEU A 35 6.97 14.87 4.30
C LEU A 35 7.62 16.15 4.86
N SER A 36 8.95 16.20 4.92
CA SER A 36 9.69 17.32 5.49
C SER A 36 10.23 18.31 4.45
N SER A 37 10.21 17.96 3.15
CA SER A 37 10.97 18.69 2.13
C SER A 37 10.22 19.14 0.87
N SER A 38 8.92 18.86 0.66
CA SER A 38 8.23 19.31 -0.57
C SER A 38 7.63 20.74 -0.46
N PRO A 39 8.26 21.79 -1.02
CA PRO A 39 7.75 23.14 -1.02
C PRO A 39 6.93 23.32 -2.30
N GLY A 40 5.69 22.83 -2.30
CA GLY A 40 4.81 23.01 -3.47
C GLY A 40 3.50 22.22 -3.43
N VAL A 41 3.54 20.96 -2.96
CA VAL A 41 2.35 20.08 -2.95
C VAL A 41 1.48 20.30 -1.70
N MET A 42 2.07 20.77 -0.59
CA MET A 42 1.37 21.07 0.68
C MET A 42 0.84 22.52 0.78
N SER A 43 0.69 23.23 -0.34
CA SER A 43 0.28 24.64 -0.36
C SER A 43 -1.16 24.88 0.12
N SER A 44 -2.04 23.87 0.08
CA SER A 44 -3.43 24.03 0.52
C SER A 44 -3.61 23.66 2.00
N VAL A 45 -4.37 24.49 2.71
CA VAL A 45 -4.82 24.22 4.10
C VAL A 45 -5.55 22.87 4.18
N ILE A 46 -6.24 22.47 3.11
CA ILE A 46 -6.96 21.20 2.97
C ILE A 46 -5.97 20.01 2.92
N ALA A 47 -4.87 20.10 2.16
CA ALA A 47 -3.82 19.08 2.11
C ALA A 47 -3.15 18.87 3.49
N THR A 48 -2.97 19.96 4.25
CA THR A 48 -2.41 19.91 5.61
C THR A 48 -3.41 19.30 6.62
N ILE A 49 -4.71 19.55 6.46
CA ILE A 49 -5.76 18.96 7.31
C ILE A 49 -5.98 17.48 6.99
N ASN A 50 -6.02 17.11 5.70
CA ASN A 50 -6.17 15.72 5.24
C ASN A 50 -4.98 14.85 5.66
N SER A 51 -3.75 15.32 5.48
CA SER A 51 -2.55 14.60 5.93
C SER A 51 -2.51 14.38 7.45
N ARG A 52 -3.08 15.29 8.25
CA ARG A 52 -3.09 15.18 9.73
C ARG A 52 -4.23 14.34 10.30
N ARG A 53 -5.40 14.30 9.65
CA ARG A 53 -6.61 13.65 10.21
C ARG A 53 -7.03 12.37 9.49
N ASN A 54 -6.77 12.29 8.19
CA ASN A 54 -7.37 11.28 7.33
C ASN A 54 -6.34 10.28 6.77
N ILE A 55 -5.05 10.62 6.78
CA ILE A 55 -3.98 9.73 6.33
C ILE A 55 -3.16 9.29 7.54
N LYS A 56 -3.07 7.97 7.78
CA LYS A 56 -2.13 7.39 8.74
C LYS A 56 -1.09 6.58 7.99
N VAL A 57 0.18 6.72 8.37
CA VAL A 57 1.29 5.95 7.78
C VAL A 57 1.85 5.03 8.85
N MET A 58 2.06 3.76 8.48
CA MET A 58 2.66 2.74 9.33
C MET A 58 3.89 2.16 8.63
N PHE A 59 5.04 2.26 9.29
CA PHE A 59 6.30 1.74 8.79
C PHE A 59 6.50 0.30 9.24
N LEU A 60 6.70 -0.61 8.29
CA LEU A 60 6.93 -2.02 8.56
C LEU A 60 8.26 -2.46 7.94
N SER A 61 9.16 -2.99 8.76
CA SER A 61 10.47 -3.50 8.31
C SER A 61 10.44 -4.97 7.88
N LYS A 62 9.31 -5.67 8.09
CA LYS A 62 9.18 -7.11 7.74
C LYS A 62 7.81 -7.39 7.14
N LEU A 63 7.80 -8.19 6.06
CA LEU A 63 6.58 -8.60 5.36
C LEU A 63 5.62 -9.40 6.25
N GLN A 64 6.17 -10.16 7.21
CA GLN A 64 5.39 -10.89 8.21
C GLN A 64 4.43 -9.97 8.98
N TYR A 65 4.83 -8.73 9.28
CA TYR A 65 3.98 -7.81 10.01
C TYR A 65 2.80 -7.35 9.15
N LEU A 66 3.01 -7.09 7.86
CA LEU A 66 1.92 -6.78 6.93
C LEU A 66 0.91 -7.93 6.89
N TYR A 67 1.40 -9.16 6.72
CA TYR A 67 0.54 -10.35 6.74
C TYR A 67 -0.28 -10.45 8.03
N MET A 68 0.34 -10.23 9.19
CA MET A 68 -0.37 -10.23 10.48
C MET A 68 -1.43 -9.13 10.57
N PHE A 69 -1.14 -7.91 10.08
CA PHE A 69 -2.11 -6.81 10.06
C PHE A 69 -3.30 -7.12 9.16
N LEU A 70 -3.06 -7.63 7.95
CA LEU A 70 -4.13 -8.00 7.03
C LEU A 70 -5.03 -9.10 7.62
N ASN A 71 -4.46 -10.15 8.22
CA ASN A 71 -5.28 -11.18 8.89
C ASN A 71 -6.03 -10.64 10.11
N LYS A 72 -5.43 -9.70 10.86
CA LYS A 72 -6.12 -9.03 11.96
C LYS A 72 -7.32 -8.22 11.45
N PHE A 73 -7.18 -7.55 10.31
CA PHE A 73 -8.29 -6.83 9.69
C PHE A 73 -9.36 -7.79 9.16
N GLU A 74 -8.98 -8.88 8.51
CA GLU A 74 -9.92 -9.92 8.04
C GLU A 74 -10.78 -10.46 9.19
N SER A 75 -10.17 -10.74 10.34
CA SER A 75 -10.83 -11.34 11.50
C SER A 75 -11.51 -10.36 12.46
N ALA A 76 -11.21 -9.06 12.36
CA ALA A 76 -11.84 -8.06 13.20
C ALA A 76 -13.35 -8.08 12.99
N ARG A 77 -14.16 -7.99 14.05
CA ARG A 77 -15.63 -7.86 13.90
C ARG A 77 -16.07 -6.43 13.69
N ASP A 78 -15.27 -5.49 14.17
CA ASP A 78 -15.56 -4.06 14.07
C ASP A 78 -15.42 -3.57 12.63
N GLU A 79 -16.18 -2.52 12.32
CA GLU A 79 -15.99 -1.76 11.09
C GLU A 79 -14.60 -1.11 11.10
N MET A 80 -13.92 -1.18 9.95
CA MET A 80 -12.62 -0.55 9.83
C MET A 80 -12.77 0.97 9.83
N GLU A 81 -11.93 1.65 10.60
CA GLU A 81 -11.85 3.12 10.57
C GLU A 81 -11.44 3.62 9.18
N PHE A 82 -10.66 2.83 8.43
CA PHE A 82 -10.11 3.19 7.13
C PHE A 82 -10.93 2.56 6.01
N ASN A 83 -11.27 3.36 5.00
CA ASN A 83 -11.93 2.88 3.78
C ASN A 83 -10.94 2.62 2.64
N ARG A 84 -9.67 3.03 2.79
CA ARG A 84 -8.60 2.77 1.83
C ARG A 84 -7.33 2.30 2.53
N LEU A 85 -6.72 1.24 2.00
CA LEU A 85 -5.38 0.79 2.38
C LEU A 85 -4.43 0.96 1.20
N VAL A 86 -3.25 1.50 1.45
CA VAL A 86 -2.18 1.59 0.46
C VAL A 86 -1.01 0.77 0.95
N ILE A 87 -0.54 -0.16 0.13
CA ILE A 87 0.62 -1.00 0.41
C ILE A 87 1.75 -0.48 -0.48
N PHE A 88 2.66 0.27 0.12
CA PHE A 88 3.76 0.93 -0.56
C PHE A 88 5.07 0.18 -0.32
N GLY A 89 5.76 -0.23 -1.39
CA GLY A 89 7.08 -0.86 -1.30
C GLY A 89 7.10 -2.38 -1.15
N LEU A 90 6.07 -3.06 -1.69
CA LEU A 90 6.05 -4.53 -1.68
C LEU A 90 7.19 -5.14 -2.51
N ASP A 91 7.55 -4.48 -3.61
CA ASP A 91 8.69 -4.77 -4.47
C ASP A 91 10.03 -4.71 -3.72
N GLU A 92 10.24 -3.67 -2.92
CA GLU A 92 11.45 -3.52 -2.09
C GLU A 92 11.55 -4.64 -1.04
N ILE A 93 10.50 -4.88 -0.27
CA ILE A 93 10.56 -5.81 0.86
C ILE A 93 10.62 -7.28 0.44
N LEU A 94 10.15 -7.60 -0.77
CA LEU A 94 10.37 -8.90 -1.39
C LEU A 94 11.82 -9.05 -1.89
N GLY A 95 12.57 -7.95 -1.98
CA GLY A 95 13.93 -7.93 -2.47
C GLY A 95 13.99 -8.17 -3.97
N TYR A 96 13.05 -7.59 -4.74
CA TYR A 96 12.95 -7.83 -6.18
C TYR A 96 14.29 -7.53 -6.88
N PRO A 97 14.96 -8.55 -7.45
CA PRO A 97 16.17 -8.34 -8.23
C PRO A 97 15.75 -7.80 -9.60
N ILE A 98 16.24 -6.62 -9.94
CA ILE A 98 15.89 -5.89 -11.17
C ILE A 98 16.17 -6.72 -12.45
N GLU A 99 17.05 -7.72 -12.38
CA GLU A 99 17.57 -8.44 -13.55
C GLU A 99 17.09 -9.90 -13.70
N GLU A 100 16.51 -10.53 -12.66
CA GLU A 100 16.29 -12.00 -12.65
C GLU A 100 14.82 -12.43 -12.45
N GLY A 101 13.89 -11.49 -12.29
CA GLY A 101 12.49 -11.81 -12.00
C GLY A 101 12.27 -12.29 -10.56
N LEU A 102 11.05 -12.74 -10.24
CA LEU A 102 10.75 -13.25 -8.89
C LEU A 102 11.20 -14.71 -8.73
N ASP A 103 11.96 -14.99 -7.67
CA ASP A 103 12.23 -16.37 -7.28
C ASP A 103 10.97 -17.07 -6.72
N SER A 104 11.02 -18.39 -6.60
CA SER A 104 9.88 -19.19 -6.09
C SER A 104 9.42 -18.81 -4.66
N SER A 105 10.34 -18.34 -3.82
CA SER A 105 10.03 -17.90 -2.46
C SER A 105 9.36 -16.53 -2.45
N GLN A 106 9.86 -15.58 -3.25
CA GLN A 106 9.29 -14.25 -3.46
C GLN A 106 7.90 -14.35 -4.09
N LEU A 107 7.75 -15.18 -5.12
CA LEU A 107 6.47 -15.47 -5.77
C LEU A 107 5.46 -16.01 -4.76
N ARG A 108 5.86 -17.00 -3.95
CA ARG A 108 5.00 -17.56 -2.88
C ARG A 108 4.57 -16.50 -1.87
N LEU A 109 5.48 -15.61 -1.47
CA LEU A 109 5.18 -14.52 -0.54
C LEU A 109 4.25 -13.48 -1.17
N ALA A 110 4.46 -13.11 -2.42
CA ALA A 110 3.60 -12.20 -3.17
C ALA A 110 2.17 -12.77 -3.28
N HIS A 111 2.03 -14.03 -3.72
CA HIS A 111 0.73 -14.71 -3.74
C HIS A 111 0.05 -14.71 -2.38
N LEU A 112 0.79 -14.97 -1.30
CA LEU A 112 0.23 -14.97 0.05
C LEU A 112 -0.33 -13.59 0.40
N ILE A 113 0.42 -12.52 0.14
CA ILE A 113 0.00 -11.15 0.44
C ILE A 113 -1.20 -10.74 -0.41
N PHE A 114 -1.15 -10.93 -1.73
CA PHE A 114 -2.29 -10.62 -2.61
C PHE A 114 -3.54 -11.40 -2.21
N SER A 115 -3.40 -12.70 -1.92
CA SER A 115 -4.54 -13.53 -1.51
C SER A 115 -5.23 -13.02 -0.25
N VAL A 116 -4.48 -12.56 0.75
CA VAL A 116 -5.05 -12.05 2.01
C VAL A 116 -5.60 -10.65 1.80
N ALA A 117 -4.89 -9.80 1.05
CA ALA A 117 -5.35 -8.46 0.72
C ALA A 117 -6.72 -8.50 0.01
N CYS A 118 -6.89 -9.29 -1.05
CA CYS A 118 -8.17 -9.40 -1.74
C CYS A 118 -9.29 -9.91 -0.83
N ARG A 119 -9.02 -10.88 0.06
CA ARG A 119 -10.03 -11.32 1.05
C ARG A 119 -10.41 -10.22 2.03
N VAL A 120 -9.45 -9.42 2.48
CA VAL A 120 -9.71 -8.25 3.34
C VAL A 120 -10.54 -7.21 2.59
N GLU A 121 -10.18 -6.90 1.34
CA GLU A 121 -10.88 -5.97 0.44
C GLU A 121 -12.38 -6.33 0.37
N GLN A 122 -12.68 -7.61 0.12
CA GLN A 122 -14.04 -8.15 0.08
C GLN A 122 -14.74 -8.12 1.44
N THR A 123 -14.11 -8.68 2.47
CA THR A 123 -14.72 -8.87 3.80
C THR A 123 -15.03 -7.54 4.48
N LYS A 124 -14.18 -6.53 4.23
CA LYS A 124 -14.29 -5.21 4.85
C LYS A 124 -14.84 -4.13 3.94
N SER A 125 -15.07 -4.43 2.66
CA SER A 125 -15.55 -3.45 1.67
C SER A 125 -14.70 -2.17 1.67
N ILE A 126 -13.39 -2.35 1.77
CA ILE A 126 -12.38 -1.28 1.70
C ILE A 126 -11.68 -1.36 0.36
N GLU A 127 -11.07 -0.29 -0.10
CA GLU A 127 -10.21 -0.29 -1.29
C GLU A 127 -8.77 -0.59 -0.88
N ILE A 128 -8.10 -1.54 -1.55
CA ILE A 128 -6.66 -1.79 -1.33
C ILE A 128 -5.90 -1.47 -2.61
N GLN A 129 -4.82 -0.70 -2.51
CA GLN A 129 -3.94 -0.37 -3.63
C GLN A 129 -2.49 -0.74 -3.33
N PHE A 130 -1.81 -1.38 -4.28
CA PHE A 130 -0.38 -1.62 -4.21
C PHE A 130 0.37 -0.55 -5.00
N VAL A 131 1.48 -0.08 -4.43
CA VAL A 131 2.29 0.99 -5.03
C VAL A 131 3.75 0.56 -4.96
N PRO A 132 4.45 0.45 -6.10
CA PRO A 132 5.87 0.13 -6.12
C PRO A 132 6.69 1.29 -5.56
N SER A 133 7.76 0.95 -4.86
CA SER A 133 8.75 1.89 -4.33
C SER A 133 10.01 1.97 -5.17
N LEU A 134 10.27 0.97 -6.01
CA LEU A 134 11.41 0.92 -6.92
C LEU A 134 11.03 1.57 -8.25
N PRO A 135 12.00 2.21 -8.94
CA PRO A 135 11.73 2.94 -10.19
C PRO A 135 11.42 1.99 -11.37
N SER A 136 11.83 0.74 -11.28
CA SER A 136 11.56 -0.30 -12.27
C SER A 136 10.25 -0.99 -11.94
N SER A 137 9.29 -0.97 -12.86
CA SER A 137 8.04 -1.72 -12.71
C SER A 137 8.33 -3.22 -12.74
N CYS A 138 7.85 -3.96 -11.73
CA CYS A 138 7.89 -5.40 -11.72
C CYS A 138 6.63 -5.94 -12.41
N GLU A 139 6.74 -6.22 -13.71
CA GLU A 139 5.61 -6.73 -14.51
C GLU A 139 5.01 -8.01 -13.92
N GLU A 140 5.84 -8.88 -13.31
CA GLU A 140 5.37 -10.10 -12.66
C GLU A 140 4.47 -9.82 -11.45
N LEU A 141 4.81 -8.83 -10.62
CA LEU A 141 3.96 -8.43 -9.49
C LEU A 141 2.65 -7.81 -9.97
N ASP A 142 2.68 -7.01 -11.03
CA ASP A 142 1.49 -6.40 -11.61
C ASP A 142 0.54 -7.47 -12.19
N VAL A 143 1.09 -8.46 -12.89
CA VAL A 143 0.33 -9.62 -13.42
C VAL A 143 -0.28 -10.43 -12.27
N LEU A 144 0.46 -10.65 -11.19
CA LEU A 144 -0.04 -11.37 -10.02
C LEU A 144 -1.13 -10.62 -9.27
N GLU A 145 -1.00 -9.30 -9.12
CA GLU A 145 -2.03 -8.47 -8.55
C GLU A 145 -3.32 -8.59 -9.36
N GLN A 146 -3.22 -8.42 -10.68
CA GLN A 146 -4.36 -8.48 -11.58
C GLN A 146 -5.04 -9.85 -11.53
N TYR A 147 -4.26 -10.94 -11.55
CA TYR A 147 -4.75 -12.31 -11.42
C TYR A 147 -5.62 -12.50 -10.17
N TRP A 148 -5.16 -12.01 -9.00
CA TRP A 148 -5.91 -12.14 -7.76
C TRP A 148 -7.14 -11.25 -7.73
N ARG A 149 -7.08 -10.05 -8.30
CA ARG A 149 -8.24 -9.16 -8.41
C ARG A 149 -9.34 -9.79 -9.26
N GLU A 150 -8.99 -10.34 -10.43
CA GLU A 150 -9.93 -11.05 -11.29
C GLU A 150 -10.57 -12.24 -10.58
N LEU A 151 -9.76 -13.10 -9.94
CA LEU A 151 -10.26 -14.26 -9.21
C LEU A 151 -11.17 -13.89 -8.02
N SER A 152 -10.92 -12.74 -7.40
CA SER A 152 -11.78 -12.22 -6.34
C SER A 152 -13.08 -11.62 -6.87
N SER A 153 -13.08 -11.07 -8.10
CA SER A 153 -14.28 -10.47 -8.70
C SER A 153 -15.34 -11.50 -9.14
N GLU A 154 -14.93 -12.75 -9.37
CA GLU A 154 -15.81 -13.86 -9.80
C GLU A 154 -16.56 -14.56 -8.65
N ARG A 155 -16.29 -14.18 -7.39
CA ARG A 155 -16.88 -14.80 -6.19
C ARG A 155 -17.92 -13.91 -5.52
#